data_AF-A0A5M8Q1C1-F1
#
_entry.id   AF-A0A5M8Q1C1-F1
#
_cell.length_a   1.000
_cell.length_b   1.000
_cell.length_c   1.000
_cell.angle_alpha   90.00
_cell.angle_beta   90.00
_cell.angle_gamma   90.00
#
_symmetry.space_group_name_H-M   'P 1'
#
loop_
_entity.id
_entity.type
_entity.pdbx_description
1 polymer ?
#
loop_
_entity_poly.entity_id
_entity_poly.type
_entity_poly.pdbx_seq_one_letter_code
_entity_poly.pdbx_strand_id
1 'polypeptide(L)'
;MLAKPSWSVKSLLETDRQPSPESTITQKQLHHLLRLSALPLPKSLEEEAKMIKTLASQLHFVKAIQSVDTSGVRPLQVVRDETAEAEKENEITMESLRDVFAKEETVPGKTRRIRRRTDMPIDTEGVEDWDALAQAPKKIGRYFVVDTGKD
;
A
#
# COMPACT_ATOMS: atom_id res chain seq x y z
N MET A 1 5.38 10.26 43.74
CA MET A 1 4.83 9.13 42.96
C MET A 1 5.86 8.48 42.00
N LEU A 2 7.17 8.75 42.09
CA LEU A 2 8.23 8.14 41.24
C LEU A 2 9.19 7.19 42.00
N ALA A 3 8.94 6.92 43.29
CA ALA A 3 9.86 6.19 44.17
C ALA A 3 9.66 4.66 44.17
N LYS A 4 8.60 4.15 43.51
CA LYS A 4 8.38 2.71 43.38
C LYS A 4 9.14 2.23 42.15
N PRO A 5 9.90 1.12 42.22
CA PRO A 5 10.56 0.58 41.04
C PRO A 5 9.50 0.10 40.05
N SER A 6 9.27 0.90 39.01
CA SER A 6 8.51 0.49 37.83
C SER A 6 9.49 0.06 36.75
N TRP A 7 9.17 -0.97 35.98
CA TRP A 7 9.96 -1.33 34.81
C TRP A 7 10.12 -0.13 33.88
N SER A 8 11.35 0.08 33.41
CA SER A 8 11.63 1.07 32.40
C SER A 8 11.13 0.55 31.05
N VAL A 9 10.51 1.39 30.23
CA VAL A 9 10.14 1.00 28.85
C VAL A 9 11.37 0.53 28.06
N LYS A 10 12.56 1.06 28.38
CA LYS A 10 13.83 0.64 27.79
C LYS A 10 14.22 -0.80 28.17
N SER A 11 13.85 -1.29 29.36
CA SER A 11 14.12 -2.69 29.74
C SER A 11 13.17 -3.67 29.05
N LEU A 12 11.98 -3.22 28.65
CA LEU A 12 10.98 -3.99 27.89
C LEU A 12 11.36 -4.16 26.41
N LEU A 13 12.15 -3.24 25.85
CA LEU A 13 12.62 -3.29 24.46
C LEU A 13 13.83 -4.22 24.25
N GLU A 14 14.19 -5.05 25.25
CA GLU A 14 15.19 -6.12 25.17
C GLU A 14 16.39 -5.77 24.27
N THR A 15 17.24 -4.86 24.73
CA THR A 15 18.48 -4.49 24.01
C THR A 15 19.47 -5.66 23.88
N ASP A 16 19.28 -6.74 24.63
CA ASP A 16 20.25 -7.84 24.82
C ASP A 16 19.78 -9.20 24.28
N ARG A 17 18.57 -9.29 23.71
CA ARG A 17 18.15 -10.55 23.08
C ARG A 17 18.91 -10.69 21.78
N GLN A 18 19.93 -11.54 21.80
CA GLN A 18 20.74 -11.90 20.62
C GLN A 18 19.81 -12.09 19.42
N PRO A 19 20.11 -11.48 18.26
CA PRO A 19 19.27 -11.60 17.09
C PRO A 19 19.09 -13.09 16.82
N SER A 20 17.84 -13.56 16.88
CA SER A 20 17.52 -14.92 16.49
C SER A 20 18.16 -15.17 15.11
N PRO A 21 18.87 -16.29 14.89
CA PRO A 21 19.57 -16.57 13.64
C PRO A 21 18.63 -16.58 12.42
N GLU A 22 17.32 -16.60 12.64
CA GLU A 22 16.28 -16.57 11.60
C GLU A 22 16.01 -15.16 11.01
N SER A 23 16.55 -14.07 11.57
CA SER A 23 16.33 -12.70 11.06
C SER A 23 17.49 -12.11 10.25
N THR A 24 18.43 -12.93 9.78
CA THR A 24 19.52 -12.43 8.93
C THR A 24 18.97 -12.18 7.52
N ILE A 25 18.57 -10.94 7.26
CA ILE A 25 18.24 -10.47 5.91
C ILE A 25 19.47 -10.68 5.03
N THR A 26 19.32 -11.47 3.98
CA THR A 26 20.39 -11.69 2.99
C THR A 26 20.48 -10.51 2.03
N GLN A 27 21.66 -10.29 1.44
CA GLN A 27 21.87 -9.30 0.38
C GLN A 27 20.87 -9.46 -0.78
N LYS A 28 20.61 -10.70 -1.19
CA LYS A 28 19.61 -11.02 -2.23
C LYS A 28 18.21 -10.57 -1.85
N GLN A 29 17.81 -10.74 -0.58
CA GLN A 29 16.52 -10.26 -0.08
C GLN A 29 16.47 -8.74 -0.05
N LEU A 30 17.54 -8.07 0.36
CA LEU A 30 17.62 -6.60 0.30
C LEU A 30 17.45 -6.11 -1.15
N HIS A 31 18.17 -6.68 -2.11
CA HIS A 31 18.04 -6.31 -3.52
C HIS A 31 16.64 -6.57 -4.07
N HIS A 32 16.01 -7.66 -3.64
CA HIS A 32 14.63 -7.96 -4.01
C HIS A 32 13.65 -6.91 -3.46
N LEU A 33 13.80 -6.51 -2.20
CA LEU A 33 12.99 -5.46 -1.59
C LEU A 33 13.18 -4.12 -2.29
N LEU A 34 14.43 -3.74 -2.60
CA LEU A 34 14.72 -2.50 -3.34
C LEU A 34 13.99 -2.49 -4.68
N ARG A 35 14.01 -3.61 -5.41
CA ARG A 35 13.28 -3.75 -6.68
C ARG A 35 11.76 -3.63 -6.51
N LEU A 36 11.18 -4.23 -5.48
CA LEU A 36 9.74 -4.10 -5.19
C LEU A 36 9.34 -2.66 -4.85
N SER A 37 10.22 -1.93 -4.16
CA SER A 37 10.05 -0.51 -3.83
C SER A 37 10.46 0.46 -4.95
N ALA A 38 10.86 -0.05 -6.12
CA ALA A 38 11.40 0.75 -7.23
C ALA A 38 12.59 1.66 -6.83
N LEU A 39 13.41 1.22 -5.88
CA LEU A 39 14.62 1.91 -5.43
C LEU A 39 15.86 1.39 -6.16
N PRO A 40 16.90 2.24 -6.36
CA PRO A 40 18.15 1.83 -6.96
C PRO A 40 18.94 0.87 -6.06
N LEU A 41 19.80 0.06 -6.68
CA LEU A 41 20.74 -0.82 -5.98
C LEU A 41 21.81 -0.01 -5.22
N PRO A 42 22.33 -0.52 -4.10
CA PRO A 42 23.38 0.16 -3.32
C PRO A 42 24.65 0.31 -4.15
N LYS A 43 25.34 1.45 -4.01
CA LYS A 43 26.55 1.75 -4.80
C LYS A 43 27.80 1.08 -4.23
N SER A 44 27.77 0.73 -2.94
CA SER A 44 28.88 0.11 -2.22
C SER A 44 28.42 -0.95 -1.23
N LEU A 45 29.31 -1.89 -0.91
CA LEU A 45 29.06 -2.93 0.11
C LEU A 45 28.89 -2.33 1.51
N GLU A 46 29.51 -1.17 1.78
CA GLU A 46 29.35 -0.48 3.06
C GLU A 46 27.95 0.11 3.24
N GLU A 47 27.40 0.72 2.19
CA GLU A 47 26.02 1.20 2.17
C GLU A 47 25.06 0.03 2.35
N GLU A 48 25.30 -1.08 1.65
CA GLU A 48 24.49 -2.29 1.77
C GLU A 48 24.49 -2.83 3.21
N ALA A 49 25.66 -2.95 3.84
CA ALA A 49 25.77 -3.41 5.23
C ALA A 49 25.05 -2.48 6.23
N LYS A 50 25.09 -1.16 5.99
CA LYS A 50 24.33 -0.17 6.79
C LYS A 50 22.81 -0.35 6.62
N MET A 51 22.35 -0.57 5.38
CA MET A 51 20.93 -0.84 5.09
C MET A 51 20.45 -2.14 5.77
N ILE A 52 21.24 -3.22 5.68
CA ILE A 52 20.93 -4.50 6.35
C ILE A 52 20.84 -4.32 7.87
N LYS A 53 21.80 -3.61 8.48
CA LYS A 53 21.75 -3.31 9.93
C LYS A 53 20.50 -2.53 10.32
N THR A 54 20.11 -1.55 9.50
CA THR A 54 18.92 -0.73 9.75
C THR A 54 17.64 -1.55 9.63
N LEU A 55 17.53 -2.40 8.62
CA LEU A 55 16.37 -3.27 8.48
C LEU A 55 16.30 -4.31 9.60
N ALA A 56 17.44 -4.85 10.04
CA ALA A 56 17.48 -5.80 11.15
C ALA A 56 16.97 -5.17 12.46
N SER A 57 17.34 -3.91 12.75
CA SER A 57 16.83 -3.22 13.94
C SER A 57 15.34 -2.89 13.84
N GLN A 58 14.85 -2.53 12.65
CA GLN A 58 13.42 -2.31 12.41
C GLN A 58 12.61 -3.61 12.60
N LEU A 59 13.07 -4.73 12.05
CA LEU A 59 12.40 -6.02 12.21
C LEU A 59 12.43 -6.51 13.65
N HIS A 60 13.52 -6.26 14.39
CA HIS A 60 13.58 -6.59 15.80
C HIS A 60 12.44 -5.92 16.57
N PHE A 61 12.21 -4.62 16.33
CA PHE A 61 11.11 -3.89 16.95
C PHE A 61 9.73 -4.47 16.58
N VAL A 62 9.51 -4.80 15.31
CA VAL A 62 8.24 -5.39 14.86
C VAL A 62 7.99 -6.78 15.47
N LYS A 63 9.04 -7.61 15.59
CA LYS A 63 8.93 -8.93 16.23
C LYS A 63 8.56 -8.84 17.71
N ALA A 64 9.04 -7.81 18.41
CA ALA A 64 8.61 -7.57 19.79
C ALA A 64 7.10 -7.33 19.87
N ILE A 65 6.51 -6.58 18.93
CA ILE A 65 5.06 -6.36 18.86
C ILE A 65 4.31 -7.68 18.59
N GLN A 66 4.84 -8.55 17.73
CA GLN A 66 4.23 -9.85 17.41
C GLN A 66 4.17 -10.83 18.60
N SER A 67 4.98 -10.61 19.65
CA SER A 67 4.95 -11.44 20.86
C SER A 67 3.73 -11.19 21.76
N VAL A 68 2.96 -10.14 21.50
CA VAL A 68 1.75 -9.82 22.26
C VAL A 68 0.63 -10.79 21.88
N ASP A 69 -0.06 -11.35 22.87
CA ASP A 69 -1.23 -12.19 22.64
C ASP A 69 -2.36 -11.37 22.00
N THR A 70 -2.77 -11.79 20.81
CA THR A 70 -3.87 -11.18 20.04
C THR A 70 -5.08 -12.11 19.92
N SER A 71 -5.16 -13.15 20.76
CA SER A 71 -6.28 -14.09 20.75
C SER A 71 -7.63 -13.38 20.96
N GLY A 72 -8.58 -13.66 20.07
CA GLY A 72 -9.93 -13.10 20.13
C GLY A 72 -10.10 -11.66 19.62
N VAL A 73 -9.04 -11.02 19.11
CA VAL A 73 -9.10 -9.65 18.58
C VAL A 73 -9.15 -9.65 17.05
N ARG A 74 -9.99 -8.79 16.45
CA ARG A 74 -10.04 -8.58 15.00
C ARG A 74 -9.05 -7.48 14.59
N PRO A 75 -8.33 -7.61 13.46
CA PRO A 75 -7.45 -6.54 12.98
C PRO A 75 -8.25 -5.28 12.63
N LEU A 76 -7.88 -4.14 13.20
CA LEU A 76 -8.42 -2.84 12.83
C LEU A 76 -7.89 -2.45 11.44
N GLN A 77 -8.78 -2.26 10.47
CA GLN A 77 -8.40 -1.94 9.09
C GLN A 77 -8.30 -0.43 8.85
N VAL A 78 -9.23 0.33 9.42
CA VAL A 78 -9.36 1.77 9.27
C VAL A 78 -9.85 2.35 10.59
N VAL A 79 -9.39 3.54 10.95
CA VAL A 79 -9.96 4.27 12.09
C VAL A 79 -11.31 4.86 11.66
N ARG A 80 -12.39 4.12 11.90
CA ARG A 80 -13.78 4.53 11.64
C ARG A 80 -14.71 3.96 12.71
N ASP A 81 -15.94 4.43 12.70
CA ASP A 81 -17.01 3.81 13.48
C ASP A 81 -17.35 2.45 12.84
N GLU A 82 -17.06 1.36 13.55
CA GLU A 82 -17.35 -0.02 13.14
C GLU A 82 -18.64 -0.56 13.78
N THR A 83 -19.52 0.32 14.27
CA THR A 83 -20.87 -0.09 14.70
C THR A 83 -21.68 -0.61 13.52
N ALA A 84 -22.59 -1.55 13.79
CA ALA A 84 -23.47 -2.10 12.76
C ALA A 84 -24.39 -1.05 12.11
N GLU A 85 -24.58 0.10 12.75
CA GLU A 85 -25.31 1.25 12.21
C GLU A 85 -24.45 1.98 11.16
N ALA A 86 -23.21 2.33 11.52
CA ALA A 86 -22.26 2.95 10.59
C ALA A 86 -21.91 2.03 9.40
N GLU A 87 -21.85 0.72 9.60
CA GLU A 87 -21.67 -0.25 8.50
C GLU A 87 -22.84 -0.20 7.50
N LYS A 88 -24.08 -0.13 7.98
CA LYS A 88 -25.27 -0.04 7.11
C LYS A 88 -25.35 1.28 6.36
N GLU A 89 -24.97 2.37 6.98
CA GLU A 89 -24.93 3.69 6.32
C GLU A 89 -23.89 3.74 5.20
N ASN A 90 -22.74 3.08 5.40
CA ASN A 90 -21.67 3.02 4.40
C ASN A 90 -21.87 1.91 3.35
N GLU A 91 -22.88 1.06 3.50
CA GLU A 91 -23.13 -0.04 2.57
C GLU A 91 -23.60 0.50 1.21
N ILE A 92 -22.86 0.16 0.16
CA ILE A 92 -23.24 0.49 -1.21
C ILE A 92 -24.36 -0.47 -1.63
N THR A 93 -25.60 -0.01 -1.51
CA THR A 93 -26.78 -0.82 -1.88
C THR A 93 -26.98 -0.89 -3.39
N MET A 94 -27.73 -1.89 -3.86
CA MET A 94 -28.17 -1.98 -5.25
C MET A 94 -28.94 -0.74 -5.69
N GLU A 95 -29.67 -0.09 -4.76
CA GLU A 95 -30.38 1.16 -5.02
C GLU A 95 -29.42 2.30 -5.32
N SER A 96 -28.35 2.43 -4.52
CA SER A 96 -27.27 3.40 -4.75
C SER A 96 -26.58 3.21 -6.10
N LEU A 97 -26.55 1.98 -6.64
CA LEU A 97 -25.91 1.66 -7.92
C LEU A 97 -26.87 1.68 -9.12
N ARG A 98 -28.18 1.91 -8.92
CA ARG A 98 -29.19 1.89 -9.99
C ARG A 98 -28.81 2.81 -11.15
N ASP A 99 -28.40 4.04 -10.85
CA ASP A 99 -28.04 5.04 -11.86
C ASP A 99 -26.76 4.68 -12.62
N VAL A 100 -25.85 3.96 -11.97
CA VAL A 100 -24.62 3.46 -12.60
C VAL A 100 -24.95 2.29 -13.52
N PHE A 101 -25.77 1.33 -13.06
CA PHE A 101 -26.21 0.20 -13.88
C PHE A 101 -27.11 0.61 -15.04
N ALA A 102 -27.89 1.69 -14.91
CA ALA A 102 -28.68 2.23 -16.01
C ALA A 102 -27.81 2.71 -17.19
N LYS A 103 -26.56 3.11 -16.91
CA LYS A 103 -25.55 3.49 -17.90
C LYS A 103 -24.84 2.28 -18.51
N GLU A 104 -25.21 1.07 -18.15
CA GLU A 104 -24.68 -0.16 -18.72
C GLU A 104 -25.70 -0.80 -19.68
N GLU A 105 -25.18 -1.61 -20.60
CA GLU A 105 -26.00 -2.42 -21.50
C GLU A 105 -25.43 -3.83 -21.62
N THR A 106 -26.32 -4.79 -21.85
CA THR A 106 -25.94 -6.16 -22.14
C THR A 106 -25.76 -6.30 -23.65
N VAL A 107 -24.55 -6.64 -24.08
CA VAL A 107 -24.27 -6.88 -25.50
C VAL A 107 -25.03 -8.14 -25.96
N PRO A 108 -25.85 -8.04 -27.02
CA PRO A 108 -26.55 -9.20 -27.56
C PRO A 108 -25.53 -10.21 -28.14
N GLY A 109 -25.66 -11.48 -27.75
CA GLY A 109 -24.78 -12.56 -28.17
C GLY A 109 -24.71 -13.71 -27.16
N LYS A 110 -24.03 -14.81 -27.52
CA LYS A 110 -23.96 -16.04 -26.69
C LYS A 110 -23.36 -15.80 -25.30
N THR A 111 -22.47 -14.81 -25.16
CA THR A 111 -21.70 -14.54 -23.94
C THR A 111 -22.27 -13.40 -23.09
N ARG A 112 -23.33 -12.70 -23.54
CA ARG A 112 -24.05 -11.62 -22.82
C ARG A 112 -23.15 -10.72 -21.96
N ARG A 113 -22.10 -10.16 -22.56
CA ARG A 113 -21.15 -9.31 -21.83
C ARG A 113 -21.80 -7.97 -21.46
N ILE A 114 -21.60 -7.52 -20.23
CA ILE A 114 -22.02 -6.19 -19.77
C ILE A 114 -20.95 -5.19 -20.22
N ARG A 115 -21.37 -4.06 -20.82
CA ARG A 115 -20.49 -2.93 -21.16
C ARG A 115 -21.16 -1.62 -20.80
N ARG A 116 -20.36 -0.57 -20.60
CA ARG A 116 -20.89 0.79 -20.45
C ARG A 116 -21.44 1.28 -21.79
N ARG A 117 -22.62 1.92 -21.77
CA ARG A 117 -23.24 2.58 -22.91
C ARG A 117 -22.34 3.71 -23.40
N THR A 118 -22.09 3.76 -24.70
CA THR A 118 -21.23 4.77 -25.36
C THR A 118 -22.02 5.85 -26.08
N ASP A 119 -23.33 5.66 -26.20
CA ASP A 119 -24.32 6.57 -26.80
C ASP A 119 -24.79 7.67 -25.85
N MET A 120 -24.53 7.52 -24.54
CA MET A 120 -24.74 8.56 -23.55
C MET A 120 -23.54 9.53 -23.57
N PRO A 121 -23.73 10.80 -23.95
CA PRO A 121 -22.66 11.79 -23.82
C PRO A 121 -22.29 11.90 -22.35
N ILE A 122 -21.03 11.61 -22.03
CA ILE A 122 -20.47 11.95 -20.73
C ILE A 122 -20.18 13.44 -20.82
N ASP A 123 -20.82 14.22 -19.94
CA ASP A 123 -20.50 15.63 -19.80
C ASP A 123 -19.07 15.74 -19.27
N THR A 124 -18.12 16.03 -20.17
CA THR A 124 -16.71 16.22 -19.86
C THR A 124 -16.31 17.70 -19.90
N GLU A 125 -17.28 18.62 -20.09
CA GLU A 125 -17.04 20.06 -20.12
C GLU A 125 -16.39 20.50 -18.78
N GLY A 126 -15.23 21.17 -18.86
CA GLY A 126 -14.45 21.60 -17.69
C GLY A 126 -13.63 20.52 -17.00
N VAL A 127 -13.83 19.23 -17.28
CA VAL A 127 -13.08 18.10 -16.69
C VAL A 127 -11.96 17.60 -17.61
N GLU A 128 -12.12 17.72 -18.93
CA GLU A 128 -11.11 17.32 -19.93
C GLU A 128 -10.30 18.50 -20.49
N ASP A 129 -10.59 19.73 -20.05
CA ASP A 129 -9.89 20.96 -20.50
C ASP A 129 -8.49 21.14 -19.89
N TRP A 130 -8.05 20.22 -19.03
CA TRP A 130 -6.71 20.27 -18.45
C TRP A 130 -5.69 19.59 -19.36
N ASP A 131 -4.51 20.22 -19.51
CA ASP A 131 -3.39 19.59 -20.21
C ASP A 131 -2.81 18.47 -19.34
N ALA A 132 -3.19 17.23 -19.66
CA ALA A 132 -2.68 16.02 -19.01
C ALA A 132 -1.14 15.90 -19.03
N LEU A 133 -0.49 16.60 -19.96
CA LEU A 133 0.97 16.60 -20.14
C LEU A 133 1.63 17.88 -19.63
N ALA A 134 0.92 18.72 -18.88
CA ALA A 134 1.45 20.00 -18.38
C ALA A 134 2.64 19.80 -17.43
N GLN A 135 2.56 18.80 -16.55
CA GLN A 135 3.59 18.48 -15.55
C GLN A 135 4.59 17.40 -16.02
N ALA A 136 4.47 16.94 -17.27
CA ALA A 136 5.31 15.87 -17.79
C ALA A 136 6.72 16.38 -18.15
N PRO A 137 7.80 15.82 -17.58
CA PRO A 137 9.17 16.27 -17.88
C PRO A 137 9.62 15.90 -19.31
N LYS A 138 9.10 14.79 -19.86
CA LYS A 138 9.35 14.35 -21.25
C LYS A 138 8.01 13.99 -21.91
N LYS A 139 7.73 14.60 -23.06
CA LYS A 139 6.55 14.32 -23.88
C LYS A 139 6.87 14.36 -25.36
N ILE A 140 6.24 13.47 -26.12
CA ILE A 140 6.27 13.49 -27.59
C ILE A 140 4.82 13.51 -28.06
N GLY A 141 4.40 14.64 -28.64
CA GLY A 141 3.01 14.85 -29.04
C GLY A 141 2.05 14.71 -27.87
N ARG A 142 1.16 13.70 -27.94
CA ARG A 142 0.14 13.39 -26.94
C ARG A 142 0.52 12.25 -25.98
N TYR A 143 1.80 11.87 -25.93
CA TYR A 143 2.26 10.71 -25.17
C TYR A 143 3.32 11.08 -24.14
N PHE A 144 3.26 10.42 -22.98
CA PHE A 144 4.36 10.36 -22.02
C PHE A 144 5.49 9.52 -22.59
N VAL A 145 6.73 9.95 -22.39
CA VAL A 145 7.92 9.22 -22.84
C VAL A 145 8.66 8.71 -21.62
N VAL A 146 8.86 7.40 -21.58
CA VAL A 146 9.65 6.72 -20.54
C VAL A 146 10.82 6.04 -21.23
N ASP A 147 12.02 6.28 -20.73
CA ASP A 147 13.21 5.60 -21.23
C ASP A 147 13.13 4.12 -20.82
N THR A 148 13.03 3.23 -21.80
CA THR A 148 13.11 1.78 -21.52
C THR A 148 14.59 1.48 -21.24
N GLY A 149 14.96 1.25 -19.98
CA GLY A 149 16.33 1.01 -19.52
C GLY A 149 17.01 -0.22 -20.14
N LYS A 150 17.26 -0.18 -21.45
CA LYS A 150 18.22 -1.00 -22.16
C LYS A 150 19.54 -0.24 -22.16
N ASP A 151 20.31 -0.46 -21.10
CA ASP A 151 21.76 -0.43 -21.09
C ASP A 151 22.25 -1.62 -20.26
#